data_AF-A0AAV8A9I6-F1
#
_entry.id   AF-A0AAV8A9I6-F1
#
_cell.length_a   1.000
_cell.length_b   1.000
_cell.length_c   1.000
_cell.angle_alpha   90.00
_cell.angle_beta   90.00
_cell.angle_gamma   90.00
#
_symmetry.space_group_name_H-M   'P 1'
#
loop_
_entity.id
_entity.type
_entity.pdbx_description
1 polymer ?
#
loop_
_entity_poly.entity_id
_entity_poly.type
_entity_poly.pdbx_seq_one_letter_code
_entity_poly.pdbx_strand_id
1 'polypeptide(L)'
;MQTKKSAWGWGKNYEKMILKDSTPKLVTPTLLDVQNIKLICSRSDHTLFLFEDGKLIERGKQTEIIHQIPEGVEITQIVSSYYHFLLLGSKGELFGLGDGGSGRFGTKSNTSLKSITRLKHGVSGKIISVQAGVMQSYFLYENGDLYSSGYNSTEGKCGNNSTATVMTPVCIERNVNKVFCGPYGYTFFCVKDNKILLGCGNNTKGQLAIDSMDKNQKKLVNIKFDSPENIVDIRTGYSHSLLLDTFGQVFGSGEHKSLGIKGSGNYQKFEKLDFKNNFITQISCGCHQNLALTTSQEVYVFGSGNNDSDLGIKGLSFTEPVKVKLDPLSCGSLNIHCGSFSTFVWETDNLSMGNDLIEFYKSKKFGDCKIDIFPVNKIFIEKRTGKTIKEIQKYLETQSTQDEINIFLEWVYSGWVSKKSVIETICRGLGIENYLQKSLKDDILALYKDEDSKDFTILVKIDDDDYEEEEEEEEEFEEIPVHKFLLAARCGLFREMFQNVNTVSNSVKDFSGKSIDTIEVFIKYLYTGMIELTADNDPEEIVEELADAGEYYQLTNVSGIESQLQLIKKNLL
;
A
#
# COMPACT_ATOMS: atom_id res chain seq x y z
N MET A 1 14.70 -25.66 4.84
CA MET A 1 13.76 -25.42 5.98
C MET A 1 12.96 -24.19 5.60
N GLN A 2 11.62 -24.24 5.57
CA GLN A 2 10.83 -23.02 5.41
C GLN A 2 11.10 -22.11 6.60
N THR A 3 11.47 -20.86 6.32
CA THR A 3 11.64 -19.81 7.34
C THR A 3 10.30 -19.62 8.04
N LYS A 4 10.31 -19.73 9.38
CA LYS A 4 9.10 -19.55 10.18
C LYS A 4 8.77 -18.07 10.27
N LYS A 5 7.71 -17.63 9.59
CA LYS A 5 7.24 -16.24 9.62
C LYS A 5 6.55 -15.94 10.93
N SER A 6 7.09 -14.97 11.66
CA SER A 6 6.63 -14.55 12.97
C SER A 6 5.49 -13.55 12.90
N ALA A 7 4.76 -13.41 14.00
CA ALA A 7 3.75 -12.37 14.16
C ALA A 7 3.89 -11.76 15.55
N TRP A 8 3.63 -10.46 15.66
CA TRP A 8 3.59 -9.70 16.89
C TRP A 8 2.21 -9.08 17.08
N GLY A 9 1.79 -8.97 18.33
CA GLY A 9 0.57 -8.26 18.68
C GLY A 9 0.68 -7.52 20.00
N TRP A 10 -0.08 -6.43 20.12
CA TRP A 10 -0.20 -5.64 21.34
C TRP A 10 -1.56 -4.93 21.42
N GLY A 11 -1.85 -4.30 22.56
CA GLY A 11 -3.16 -3.69 22.83
C GLY A 11 -3.96 -4.46 23.90
N LYS A 12 -5.28 -4.28 23.88
CA LYS A 12 -6.21 -4.94 24.82
C LYS A 12 -6.35 -6.43 24.48
N ASN A 13 -6.20 -7.27 25.50
CA ASN A 13 -6.32 -8.73 25.39
C ASN A 13 -7.34 -9.33 26.41
N TYR A 14 -8.27 -8.52 26.92
CA TYR A 14 -9.31 -8.98 27.88
C TYR A 14 -10.09 -10.21 27.40
N GLU A 15 -10.32 -10.31 26.08
CA GLU A 15 -11.07 -11.40 25.46
C GLU A 15 -10.18 -12.50 24.87
N LYS A 16 -8.86 -12.48 25.14
CA LYS A 16 -7.85 -13.39 24.56
C LYS A 16 -7.75 -13.33 23.03
N MET A 17 -7.91 -12.13 22.47
CA MET A 17 -7.89 -11.86 21.03
C MET A 17 -6.49 -11.85 20.42
N ILE A 18 -5.47 -11.61 21.24
CA ILE A 18 -4.07 -11.49 20.83
C ILE A 18 -3.33 -12.75 21.29
N LEU A 19 -3.27 -12.98 22.61
CA LEU A 19 -2.64 -14.14 23.23
C LEU A 19 -3.68 -15.02 23.93
N LYS A 20 -3.36 -16.31 24.05
CA LYS A 20 -4.20 -17.31 24.76
C LYS A 20 -4.13 -17.20 26.29
N ASP A 21 -3.11 -16.51 26.80
CA ASP A 21 -2.95 -16.31 28.23
C ASP A 21 -3.98 -15.31 28.79
N SER A 22 -4.01 -15.16 30.11
CA SER A 22 -4.91 -14.21 30.78
C SER A 22 -4.29 -12.83 30.94
N THR A 23 -3.24 -12.51 30.18
CA THR A 23 -2.62 -11.17 30.22
C THR A 23 -3.64 -10.18 29.65
N PRO A 24 -4.17 -9.24 30.45
CA PRO A 24 -5.32 -8.44 30.04
C PRO A 24 -4.96 -7.39 28.97
N LYS A 25 -3.68 -7.04 28.89
CA LYS A 25 -3.19 -5.89 28.12
C LYS A 25 -1.70 -6.06 27.83
N LEU A 26 -1.32 -5.83 26.59
CA LEU A 26 0.06 -5.89 26.11
C LEU A 26 0.48 -4.47 25.73
N VAL A 27 1.50 -3.95 26.43
CA VAL A 27 1.96 -2.55 26.27
C VAL A 27 3.20 -2.42 25.38
N THR A 28 3.71 -3.54 24.88
CA THR A 28 4.81 -3.62 23.93
C THR A 28 4.49 -4.69 22.90
N PRO A 29 5.03 -4.61 21.67
CA PRO A 29 4.94 -5.68 20.71
C PRO A 29 5.36 -7.00 21.34
N THR A 30 4.49 -8.00 21.27
CA THR A 30 4.70 -9.31 21.87
C THR A 30 4.60 -10.37 20.79
N LEU A 31 5.61 -11.24 20.70
CA LEU A 31 5.61 -12.36 19.76
C LEU A 31 4.41 -13.28 20.03
N LEU A 32 3.67 -13.62 18.98
CA LEU A 32 2.51 -14.48 19.05
C LEU A 32 2.92 -15.96 18.94
N ASP A 33 2.07 -16.82 19.50
CA ASP A 33 2.18 -18.29 19.41
C ASP A 33 1.65 -18.86 18.07
N VAL A 34 1.66 -18.04 17.01
CA VAL A 34 1.22 -18.39 15.65
C VAL A 34 2.31 -18.00 14.65
N GLN A 35 2.37 -18.74 13.54
CA GLN A 35 3.37 -18.54 12.48
C GLN A 35 2.73 -18.75 11.12
N ASN A 36 3.38 -18.25 10.06
CA ASN A 36 2.95 -18.41 8.66
C ASN A 36 1.52 -17.90 8.42
N ILE A 37 1.30 -16.66 8.83
CA ILE A 37 0.01 -15.98 8.74
C ILE A 37 -0.14 -15.33 7.37
N LYS A 38 -1.22 -15.66 6.66
CA LYS A 38 -1.63 -15.00 5.42
C LYS A 38 -2.32 -13.66 5.73
N LEU A 39 -3.33 -13.67 6.61
CA LEU A 39 -4.11 -12.48 6.98
C LEU A 39 -4.48 -12.49 8.47
N ILE A 40 -4.47 -11.30 9.08
CA ILE A 40 -5.06 -11.05 10.40
C ILE A 40 -6.16 -10.00 10.25
N CYS A 41 -7.32 -10.27 10.84
CA CYS A 41 -8.42 -9.32 10.87
C CYS A 41 -9.08 -9.33 12.26
N SER A 42 -9.09 -8.20 12.95
CA SER A 42 -9.58 -8.07 14.32
C SER A 42 -10.80 -7.16 14.39
N ARG A 43 -11.80 -7.58 15.16
CA ARG A 43 -12.88 -6.73 15.67
C ARG A 43 -12.60 -6.34 17.12
N SER A 44 -13.60 -5.78 17.82
CA SER A 44 -13.45 -5.32 19.20
C SER A 44 -13.28 -6.45 20.24
N ASP A 45 -13.78 -7.65 19.94
CA ASP A 45 -13.84 -8.78 20.87
C ASP A 45 -13.33 -10.13 20.29
N HIS A 46 -12.99 -10.18 18.98
CA HIS A 46 -12.39 -11.36 18.33
C HIS A 46 -11.36 -10.98 17.26
N THR A 47 -10.46 -11.89 16.95
CA THR A 47 -9.49 -11.84 15.86
C THR A 47 -9.56 -13.10 15.02
N LEU A 48 -9.60 -12.95 13.71
CA LEU A 48 -9.41 -14.02 12.74
C LEU A 48 -7.95 -14.07 12.27
N PHE A 49 -7.38 -15.27 12.30
CA PHE A 49 -6.06 -15.60 11.77
C PHE A 49 -6.25 -16.58 10.62
N LEU A 50 -5.98 -16.13 9.39
CA LEU A 50 -5.89 -16.98 8.21
C LEU A 50 -4.43 -17.36 7.99
N PHE A 51 -4.15 -18.65 7.97
CA PHE A 51 -2.81 -19.19 7.75
C PHE A 51 -2.58 -19.45 6.25
N GLU A 52 -1.32 -19.55 5.84
CA GLU A 52 -0.94 -19.80 4.44
C GLU A 52 -1.43 -21.15 3.89
N ASP A 53 -1.63 -22.13 4.77
CA ASP A 53 -2.22 -23.42 4.44
C ASP A 53 -3.76 -23.36 4.28
N GLY A 54 -4.36 -22.18 4.42
CA GLY A 54 -5.80 -21.95 4.34
C GLY A 54 -6.56 -22.21 5.64
N LYS A 55 -5.91 -22.63 6.73
CA LYS A 55 -6.58 -22.79 8.02
C LYS A 55 -7.06 -21.43 8.54
N LEU A 56 -8.27 -21.37 9.08
CA LEU A 56 -8.84 -20.16 9.68
C LEU A 56 -9.14 -20.39 11.16
N ILE A 57 -8.55 -19.58 12.03
CA ILE A 57 -8.75 -19.63 13.48
C ILE A 57 -9.37 -18.31 13.94
N GLU A 58 -10.41 -18.38 14.77
CA GLU A 58 -10.93 -17.26 15.53
C GLU A 58 -10.46 -17.35 16.98
N ARG A 59 -9.92 -16.25 17.51
CA ARG A 59 -9.65 -16.06 18.95
C ARG A 59 -10.52 -14.94 19.49
N GLY A 60 -11.15 -15.15 20.63
CA GLY A 60 -12.00 -14.14 21.26
C GLY A 60 -12.93 -14.76 22.28
N LYS A 61 -13.48 -13.94 23.18
CA LYS A 61 -14.33 -14.38 24.29
C LYS A 61 -13.77 -15.55 25.10
N GLN A 62 -12.45 -15.54 25.29
CA GLN A 62 -11.70 -16.59 25.98
C GLN A 62 -11.75 -17.98 25.30
N THR A 63 -12.08 -18.02 24.01
CA THR A 63 -12.17 -19.24 23.20
C THR A 63 -11.29 -19.16 21.95
N GLU A 64 -10.93 -20.34 21.43
CA GLU A 64 -10.31 -20.50 20.13
C GLU A 64 -11.16 -21.46 19.30
N ILE A 65 -11.59 -21.02 18.12
CA ILE A 65 -12.47 -21.78 17.22
C ILE A 65 -11.76 -21.96 15.90
N ILE A 66 -11.67 -23.21 15.44
CA ILE A 66 -11.21 -23.51 14.08
C ILE A 66 -12.43 -23.50 13.17
N HIS A 67 -12.43 -22.60 12.20
CA HIS A 67 -13.48 -22.49 11.20
C HIS A 67 -13.18 -23.37 10.00
N GLN A 68 -14.20 -24.06 9.51
CA GLN A 68 -14.11 -24.79 8.25
C GLN A 68 -14.45 -23.86 7.09
N ILE A 69 -13.51 -23.70 6.17
CA ILE A 69 -13.74 -23.02 4.89
C ILE A 69 -14.27 -24.09 3.91
N PRO A 70 -15.33 -23.80 3.13
CA PRO A 70 -15.82 -24.74 2.13
C PRO A 70 -14.74 -25.17 1.13
N GLU A 71 -14.77 -26.44 0.72
CA GLU A 71 -13.79 -27.01 -0.20
C GLU A 71 -13.73 -26.23 -1.53
N GLY A 72 -12.50 -25.99 -2.01
CA GLY A 72 -12.25 -25.27 -3.26
C GLY A 72 -12.44 -23.75 -3.18
N VAL A 73 -12.69 -23.19 -2.00
CA VAL A 73 -12.75 -21.75 -1.75
C VAL A 73 -11.39 -21.27 -1.23
N GLU A 74 -10.80 -20.32 -1.94
CA GLU A 74 -9.62 -19.60 -1.46
C GLU A 74 -10.06 -18.21 -0.97
N ILE A 75 -9.83 -17.91 0.30
CA ILE A 75 -10.13 -16.58 0.86
C ILE A 75 -9.05 -15.59 0.45
N THR A 76 -9.47 -14.47 -0.14
CA THR A 76 -8.62 -13.38 -0.62
C THR A 76 -8.77 -12.11 0.22
N GLN A 77 -9.92 -11.90 0.86
CA GLN A 77 -10.17 -10.74 1.70
C GLN A 77 -10.94 -11.12 2.96
N ILE A 78 -10.56 -10.55 4.11
CA ILE A 78 -11.33 -10.58 5.34
C ILE A 78 -11.44 -9.14 5.84
N VAL A 79 -12.66 -8.67 6.06
CA VAL A 79 -12.92 -7.34 6.64
C VAL A 79 -13.80 -7.49 7.88
N SER A 80 -13.54 -6.64 8.86
CA SER A 80 -14.26 -6.61 10.13
C SER A 80 -14.74 -5.21 10.44
N SER A 81 -15.74 -5.16 11.31
CA SER A 81 -16.02 -3.97 12.09
C SER A 81 -16.25 -4.38 13.55
N TYR A 82 -17.22 -3.79 14.25
CA TYR A 82 -17.53 -4.18 15.63
C TYR A 82 -18.21 -5.55 15.75
N TYR A 83 -19.12 -5.85 14.84
CA TYR A 83 -20.13 -6.87 15.08
C TYR A 83 -20.02 -8.09 14.17
N HIS A 84 -19.47 -7.94 12.98
CA HIS A 84 -19.44 -9.00 11.97
C HIS A 84 -18.14 -8.97 11.16
N PHE A 85 -17.83 -10.12 10.57
CA PHE A 85 -16.84 -10.29 9.53
C PHE A 85 -17.53 -10.57 8.20
N LEU A 86 -16.92 -10.08 7.12
CA LEU A 86 -17.18 -10.52 5.76
C LEU A 86 -15.90 -11.13 5.22
N LEU A 87 -16.04 -12.25 4.53
CA LEU A 87 -14.94 -12.92 3.84
C LEU A 87 -15.28 -13.04 2.36
N LEU A 88 -14.30 -12.76 1.51
CA LEU A 88 -14.41 -12.85 0.06
C LEU A 88 -13.50 -13.98 -0.45
N GLY A 89 -14.09 -14.86 -1.25
CA GLY A 89 -13.38 -15.89 -2.00
C GLY A 89 -12.85 -15.39 -3.34
N SER A 90 -11.83 -16.07 -3.89
CA SER A 90 -11.18 -15.70 -5.16
C SER A 90 -12.10 -15.69 -6.38
N LYS A 91 -13.25 -16.38 -6.34
CA LYS A 91 -14.26 -16.38 -7.42
C LYS A 91 -15.44 -15.44 -7.12
N GLY A 92 -15.30 -14.57 -6.12
CA GLY A 92 -16.32 -13.63 -5.69
C GLY A 92 -17.37 -14.24 -4.74
N GLU A 93 -17.06 -15.37 -4.11
CA GLU A 93 -17.94 -15.96 -3.09
C GLU A 93 -17.93 -15.11 -1.81
N LEU A 94 -19.11 -14.75 -1.33
CA LEU A 94 -19.26 -13.98 -0.10
C LEU A 94 -19.64 -14.87 1.08
N PHE A 95 -18.95 -14.70 2.20
CA PHE A 95 -19.25 -15.36 3.47
C PHE A 95 -19.40 -14.35 4.60
N GLY A 96 -20.18 -14.72 5.62
CA GLY A 96 -20.40 -13.93 6.83
C GLY A 96 -20.14 -14.74 8.09
N LEU A 97 -19.74 -14.03 9.15
CA LEU A 97 -19.57 -14.53 10.51
C LEU A 97 -19.88 -13.42 11.51
N GLY A 98 -20.51 -13.75 12.64
CA GLY A 98 -20.84 -12.79 13.70
C GLY A 98 -22.30 -12.33 13.69
N ASP A 99 -22.56 -11.12 14.18
CA ASP A 99 -23.91 -10.60 14.39
C ASP A 99 -24.57 -10.15 13.07
N GLY A 100 -25.69 -10.80 12.73
CA GLY A 100 -26.47 -10.53 11.51
C GLY A 100 -27.60 -9.52 11.70
N GLY A 101 -27.78 -8.98 12.90
CA GLY A 101 -28.85 -8.03 13.19
C GLY A 101 -28.84 -6.79 12.29
N SER A 102 -29.98 -6.11 12.20
CA SER A 102 -30.16 -4.92 11.34
C SER A 102 -29.79 -5.16 9.87
N GLY A 103 -29.86 -6.39 9.36
CA GLY A 103 -29.63 -6.69 7.95
C GLY A 103 -28.19 -6.54 7.47
N ARG A 104 -27.19 -6.58 8.37
CA ARG A 104 -25.76 -6.42 8.03
C ARG A 104 -25.35 -7.31 6.86
N PHE A 105 -25.70 -8.59 6.90
CA PHE A 105 -25.38 -9.54 5.83
C PHE A 105 -26.19 -9.38 4.52
N GLY A 106 -27.20 -8.50 4.49
CA GLY A 106 -28.02 -8.27 3.28
C GLY A 106 -28.91 -9.45 2.87
N THR A 107 -29.06 -10.49 3.69
CA THR A 107 -29.77 -11.73 3.33
C THR A 107 -31.27 -11.70 3.63
N LYS A 108 -31.85 -10.53 3.92
CA LYS A 108 -33.22 -10.38 4.45
C LYS A 108 -33.44 -11.16 5.77
N SER A 109 -32.35 -11.44 6.49
CA SER A 109 -32.35 -12.13 7.78
C SER A 109 -31.61 -11.28 8.83
N ASN A 110 -32.00 -11.44 10.09
CA ASN A 110 -31.30 -10.87 11.25
C ASN A 110 -30.51 -11.93 12.04
N THR A 111 -30.41 -13.15 11.52
CA THR A 111 -29.77 -14.27 12.22
C THR A 111 -28.26 -14.07 12.29
N SER A 112 -27.71 -14.15 13.51
CA SER A 112 -26.27 -14.20 13.72
C SER A 112 -25.67 -15.53 13.30
N LEU A 113 -24.50 -15.48 12.68
CA LEU A 113 -23.78 -16.62 12.12
C LEU A 113 -22.64 -17.00 13.06
N LYS A 114 -22.65 -18.23 13.56
CA LYS A 114 -21.62 -18.76 14.49
C LYS A 114 -20.47 -19.48 13.79
N SER A 115 -20.58 -19.66 12.48
CA SER A 115 -19.59 -20.29 11.62
C SER A 115 -19.60 -19.60 10.25
N ILE A 116 -18.52 -19.77 9.49
CA ILE A 116 -18.39 -19.25 8.12
C ILE A 116 -19.55 -19.76 7.27
N THR A 117 -20.44 -18.87 6.89
CA THR A 117 -21.65 -19.21 6.13
C THR A 117 -21.70 -18.42 4.85
N ARG A 118 -21.95 -19.09 3.73
CA ARG A 118 -22.08 -18.45 2.43
C ARG A 118 -23.32 -17.56 2.39
N LEU A 119 -23.16 -16.29 2.03
CA LEU A 119 -24.24 -15.33 1.96
C LEU A 119 -24.87 -15.33 0.57
N LYS A 120 -26.21 -15.26 0.53
CA LYS A 120 -27.00 -15.10 -0.70
C LYS A 120 -27.91 -13.89 -0.53
N HIS A 121 -27.40 -12.70 -0.83
CA HIS A 121 -28.14 -11.44 -0.67
C HIS A 121 -29.00 -11.06 -1.90
N GLY A 122 -29.08 -11.93 -2.92
CA GLY A 122 -30.01 -11.78 -4.05
C GLY A 122 -29.59 -10.78 -5.14
N VAL A 123 -28.34 -10.33 -5.15
CA VAL A 123 -27.76 -9.51 -6.24
C VAL A 123 -26.87 -10.41 -7.08
N SER A 124 -27.03 -10.36 -8.40
CA SER A 124 -26.26 -11.17 -9.34
C SER A 124 -25.00 -10.45 -9.79
N GLY A 125 -23.94 -11.21 -10.06
CA GLY A 125 -22.65 -10.68 -10.47
C GLY A 125 -21.54 -11.13 -9.54
N LYS A 126 -20.29 -10.87 -9.94
CA LYS A 126 -19.10 -11.20 -9.17
C LYS A 126 -18.72 -10.03 -8.27
N ILE A 127 -18.62 -10.30 -6.97
CA ILE A 127 -18.09 -9.34 -6.00
C ILE A 127 -16.57 -9.36 -6.11
N ILE A 128 -15.96 -8.17 -6.20
CA ILE A 128 -14.51 -8.00 -6.31
C ILE A 128 -13.91 -7.32 -5.06
N SER A 129 -14.74 -6.69 -4.23
CA SER A 129 -14.30 -6.14 -2.95
C SER A 129 -15.46 -6.04 -1.96
N VAL A 130 -15.15 -6.27 -0.68
CA VAL A 130 -16.08 -6.10 0.43
C VAL A 130 -15.52 -5.12 1.46
N GLN A 131 -16.40 -4.37 2.12
CA GLN A 131 -16.03 -3.50 3.24
C GLN A 131 -17.06 -3.60 4.36
N ALA A 132 -16.60 -3.52 5.61
CA ALA A 132 -17.46 -3.56 6.79
C ALA A 132 -17.44 -2.22 7.54
N GLY A 133 -18.59 -1.54 7.58
CA GLY A 133 -18.85 -0.44 8.51
C GLY A 133 -19.32 -0.97 9.87
N VAL A 134 -19.56 -0.09 10.85
CA VAL A 134 -19.97 -0.48 12.24
C VAL A 134 -21.03 -1.56 12.18
N MET A 135 -22.09 -1.27 11.43
CA MET A 135 -23.29 -2.08 11.28
C MET A 135 -23.75 -2.08 9.83
N GLN A 136 -22.84 -1.80 8.90
CA GLN A 136 -23.08 -1.71 7.47
C GLN A 136 -22.12 -2.67 6.76
N SER A 137 -22.53 -3.12 5.59
CA SER A 137 -21.71 -3.90 4.69
C SER A 137 -21.78 -3.28 3.30
N TYR A 138 -20.65 -3.24 2.61
CA TYR A 138 -20.55 -2.74 1.25
C TYR A 138 -19.98 -3.82 0.34
N PHE A 139 -20.53 -3.91 -0.86
CA PHE A 139 -20.20 -4.93 -1.85
C PHE A 139 -19.96 -4.24 -3.19
N LEU A 140 -18.71 -4.28 -3.66
CA LEU A 140 -18.34 -3.78 -4.98
C LEU A 140 -18.32 -4.93 -5.99
N TYR A 141 -19.04 -4.74 -7.09
CA TYR A 141 -19.13 -5.72 -8.17
C TYR A 141 -18.17 -5.40 -9.31
N GLU A 142 -17.81 -6.43 -10.08
CA GLU A 142 -16.90 -6.34 -11.23
C GLU A 142 -17.36 -5.36 -12.31
N ASN A 143 -18.67 -5.09 -12.40
CA ASN A 143 -19.23 -4.09 -13.29
C ASN A 143 -19.16 -2.65 -12.77
N GLY A 144 -18.54 -2.42 -11.59
CA GLY A 144 -18.43 -1.12 -10.94
C GLY A 144 -19.66 -0.71 -10.14
N ASP A 145 -20.64 -1.59 -9.95
CA ASP A 145 -21.78 -1.31 -9.09
C ASP A 145 -21.43 -1.48 -7.62
N LEU A 146 -21.81 -0.50 -6.81
CA LEU A 146 -21.64 -0.56 -5.37
C LEU A 146 -22.98 -0.71 -4.67
N TYR A 147 -23.08 -1.76 -3.85
CA TYR A 147 -24.24 -2.03 -3.02
C TYR A 147 -23.92 -1.89 -1.53
N SER A 148 -24.90 -1.46 -0.74
CA SER A 148 -24.81 -1.41 0.72
C SER A 148 -25.98 -2.09 1.41
N SER A 149 -25.73 -2.69 2.58
CA SER A 149 -26.75 -3.24 3.48
C SER A 149 -26.43 -2.91 4.94
N GLY A 150 -27.40 -3.11 5.83
CA GLY A 150 -27.22 -2.95 7.27
C GLY A 150 -28.02 -1.81 7.89
N TYR A 151 -27.65 -1.46 9.11
CA TYR A 151 -28.28 -0.39 9.88
C TYR A 151 -28.01 0.95 9.21
N ASN A 152 -29.02 1.79 9.02
CA ASN A 152 -28.82 3.04 8.28
C ASN A 152 -28.87 4.28 9.19
N SER A 153 -29.66 4.19 10.28
CA SER A 153 -29.85 5.21 11.32
C SER A 153 -30.20 6.60 10.78
N THR A 154 -30.32 7.60 11.66
CA THR A 154 -30.55 9.01 11.26
C THR A 154 -29.40 9.60 10.44
N GLU A 155 -28.21 9.01 10.49
CA GLU A 155 -27.01 9.52 9.80
C GLU A 155 -26.94 9.05 8.33
N GLY A 156 -27.78 8.12 7.90
CA GLY A 156 -27.83 7.61 6.53
C GLY A 156 -26.54 6.90 6.13
N LYS A 157 -26.01 6.07 7.02
CA LYS A 157 -24.70 5.43 6.89
C LYS A 157 -24.55 4.54 5.68
N CYS A 158 -25.66 4.06 5.10
CA CYS A 158 -25.63 3.26 3.88
C CYS A 158 -25.42 4.10 2.61
N GLY A 159 -25.50 5.44 2.67
CA GLY A 159 -25.30 6.33 1.52
C GLY A 159 -26.44 6.37 0.49
N ASN A 160 -27.60 5.77 0.83
CA ASN A 160 -28.73 5.58 -0.08
C ASN A 160 -29.82 6.68 0.01
N ASN A 161 -29.48 7.85 0.55
CA ASN A 161 -30.41 8.97 0.78
C ASN A 161 -31.66 8.58 1.61
N SER A 162 -31.51 7.61 2.50
CA SER A 162 -32.56 7.12 3.41
C SER A 162 -31.98 6.91 4.81
N THR A 163 -32.87 6.75 5.78
CA THR A 163 -32.53 6.38 7.17
C THR A 163 -33.09 5.01 7.55
N ALA A 164 -33.82 4.35 6.64
CA ALA A 164 -34.36 3.03 6.86
C ALA A 164 -33.25 1.97 6.79
N THR A 165 -33.26 1.03 7.72
CA THR A 165 -32.39 -0.15 7.71
C THR A 165 -32.52 -0.91 6.40
N VAL A 166 -31.37 -1.29 5.84
CA VAL A 166 -31.26 -1.93 4.54
C VAL A 166 -31.10 -3.44 4.72
N MET A 167 -32.21 -4.18 4.67
CA MET A 167 -32.23 -5.63 4.90
C MET A 167 -31.75 -6.45 3.69
N THR A 168 -31.78 -5.86 2.50
CA THR A 168 -31.32 -6.43 1.23
C THR A 168 -30.49 -5.36 0.53
N PRO A 169 -29.33 -5.68 -0.04
CA PRO A 169 -28.42 -4.68 -0.55
C PRO A 169 -29.08 -3.77 -1.60
N VAL A 170 -28.86 -2.47 -1.46
CA VAL A 170 -29.33 -1.47 -2.42
C VAL A 170 -28.13 -0.87 -3.15
N CYS A 171 -28.28 -0.65 -4.45
CA CYS A 171 -27.26 0.03 -5.24
C CYS A 171 -27.20 1.49 -4.79
N ILE A 172 -26.00 1.97 -4.45
CA ILE A 172 -25.79 3.36 -3.99
C ILE A 172 -24.96 4.20 -4.95
N GLU A 173 -24.14 3.55 -5.79
CA GLU A 173 -23.35 4.23 -6.82
C GLU A 173 -22.94 3.26 -7.94
N ARG A 174 -22.62 3.81 -9.12
CA ARG A 174 -22.16 3.13 -10.33
C ARG A 174 -20.75 3.60 -10.71
N ASN A 175 -20.02 2.81 -11.49
CA ASN A 175 -18.65 3.12 -11.92
C ASN A 175 -17.70 3.42 -10.76
N VAL A 176 -17.87 2.67 -9.66
CA VAL A 176 -16.99 2.72 -8.50
C VAL A 176 -15.76 1.86 -8.76
N ASN A 177 -14.59 2.43 -8.49
CA ASN A 177 -13.31 1.74 -8.66
C ASN A 177 -12.76 1.23 -7.33
N LYS A 178 -12.91 2.01 -6.24
CA LYS A 178 -12.41 1.67 -4.90
C LYS A 178 -13.42 2.05 -3.83
N VAL A 179 -13.46 1.25 -2.76
CA VAL A 179 -14.29 1.50 -1.58
C VAL A 179 -13.44 1.36 -0.34
N PHE A 180 -13.50 2.36 0.53
CA PHE A 180 -12.77 2.40 1.77
C PHE A 180 -13.75 2.64 2.92
N CYS A 181 -13.80 1.72 3.87
CA CYS A 181 -14.66 1.85 5.04
C CYS A 181 -13.83 1.57 6.29
N GLY A 182 -14.35 2.06 7.40
CA GLY A 182 -13.95 1.46 8.66
C GLY A 182 -15.01 1.64 9.74
N PRO A 183 -14.61 1.40 10.99
CA PRO A 183 -15.51 0.78 11.93
C PRO A 183 -16.50 1.72 12.62
N TYR A 184 -16.59 2.99 12.22
CA TYR A 184 -17.38 4.04 12.90
C TYR A 184 -18.45 4.73 12.06
N GLY A 185 -18.74 4.17 10.90
CA GLY A 185 -19.98 4.47 10.19
C GLY A 185 -19.86 5.68 9.29
N TYR A 186 -18.70 5.81 8.65
CA TYR A 186 -18.46 6.66 7.51
C TYR A 186 -17.56 5.91 6.52
N THR A 187 -17.65 6.29 5.26
CA THR A 187 -17.13 5.50 4.14
C THR A 187 -16.74 6.43 3.00
N PHE A 188 -15.69 6.07 2.28
CA PHE A 188 -15.16 6.78 1.11
C PHE A 188 -15.24 5.89 -0.12
N PHE A 189 -15.38 6.51 -1.29
CA PHE A 189 -15.54 5.84 -2.58
C PHE A 189 -14.76 6.61 -3.65
N CYS A 190 -13.96 5.91 -4.44
CA CYS A 190 -13.36 6.49 -5.65
C CYS A 190 -14.20 6.09 -6.87
N VAL A 191 -14.60 7.08 -7.67
CA VAL A 191 -15.45 6.90 -8.86
C VAL A 191 -14.87 7.60 -10.08
N LYS A 192 -15.39 7.27 -11.27
CA LYS A 192 -14.96 7.83 -12.57
C LYS A 192 -13.45 7.70 -12.79
N ASP A 193 -12.95 6.48 -12.74
CA ASP A 193 -11.52 6.14 -12.89
C ASP A 193 -10.64 6.82 -11.83
N ASN A 194 -11.11 6.77 -10.59
CA ASN A 194 -10.48 7.40 -9.42
C ASN A 194 -10.38 8.94 -9.46
N LYS A 195 -11.01 9.64 -10.42
CA LYS A 195 -10.91 11.11 -10.51
C LYS A 195 -11.80 11.86 -9.52
N ILE A 196 -12.74 11.16 -8.86
CA ILE A 196 -13.64 11.76 -7.89
C ILE A 196 -13.64 10.93 -6.61
N LEU A 197 -13.38 11.60 -5.49
CA LEU A 197 -13.53 11.06 -4.15
C LEU A 197 -14.89 11.47 -3.59
N LEU A 198 -15.70 10.47 -3.25
CA LEU A 198 -17.00 10.62 -2.58
C LEU A 198 -16.92 10.08 -1.16
N GLY A 199 -17.81 10.53 -0.27
CA GLY A 199 -18.01 9.89 1.03
C GLY A 199 -19.42 10.06 1.57
N CYS A 200 -19.73 9.31 2.64
CA CYS A 200 -20.99 9.41 3.38
C CYS A 200 -20.83 8.99 4.85
N GLY A 201 -21.84 9.27 5.67
CA GLY A 201 -21.88 8.92 7.09
C GLY A 201 -21.46 10.03 8.06
N ASN A 202 -20.92 9.65 9.22
CA ASN A 202 -20.57 10.55 10.32
C ASN A 202 -19.39 11.49 9.97
N ASN A 203 -19.58 12.79 10.21
CA ASN A 203 -18.56 13.82 10.04
C ASN A 203 -18.50 14.84 11.20
N THR A 204 -18.91 14.45 12.41
CA THR A 204 -18.91 15.33 13.61
C THR A 204 -17.54 15.87 14.01
N LYS A 205 -16.46 15.31 13.49
CA LYS A 205 -15.07 15.67 13.78
C LYS A 205 -14.31 16.12 12.54
N GLY A 206 -14.96 16.27 11.38
CA GLY A 206 -14.28 16.57 10.11
C GLY A 206 -13.61 15.36 9.46
N GLN A 207 -13.88 14.14 9.93
CA GLN A 207 -13.24 12.91 9.45
C GLN A 207 -13.52 12.57 7.98
N LEU A 208 -14.52 13.16 7.32
CA LEU A 208 -14.76 13.02 5.88
C LEU A 208 -13.98 14.03 5.04
N ALA A 209 -13.21 14.94 5.65
CA ALA A 209 -12.48 15.99 4.95
C ALA A 209 -13.37 16.86 4.05
N ILE A 210 -14.58 17.18 4.54
CA ILE A 210 -15.48 18.15 3.89
C ILE A 210 -15.50 19.44 4.72
N ASP A 211 -15.69 20.58 4.06
CA ASP A 211 -15.81 21.93 4.66
C ASP A 211 -17.14 22.06 5.47
N SER A 212 -17.42 21.10 6.36
CA SER A 212 -18.61 20.97 7.20
C SER A 212 -18.30 20.02 8.36
N MET A 213 -19.07 20.10 9.45
CA MET A 213 -19.06 19.12 10.56
C MET A 213 -20.44 18.49 10.78
N ASP A 214 -21.32 18.53 9.78
CA ASP A 214 -22.63 17.90 9.86
C ASP A 214 -22.49 16.38 9.91
N LYS A 215 -23.11 15.76 10.91
CA LYS A 215 -23.12 14.31 11.12
C LYS A 215 -23.93 13.53 10.08
N ASN A 216 -24.81 14.20 9.34
CA ASN A 216 -25.81 13.54 8.49
C ASN A 216 -25.44 13.59 6.99
N GLN A 217 -24.35 12.94 6.59
CA GLN A 217 -24.04 12.77 5.16
C GLN A 217 -24.80 11.56 4.59
N LYS A 218 -26.14 11.69 4.49
CA LYS A 218 -27.06 10.62 4.04
C LYS A 218 -26.94 10.29 2.56
N LYS A 219 -26.44 11.24 1.78
CA LYS A 219 -26.11 11.11 0.36
C LYS A 219 -24.59 11.20 0.22
N LEU A 220 -24.07 10.58 -0.83
CA LEU A 220 -22.69 10.76 -1.25
C LEU A 220 -22.37 12.24 -1.46
N VAL A 221 -21.30 12.71 -0.83
CA VAL A 221 -20.77 14.07 -0.95
C VAL A 221 -19.39 14.04 -1.59
N ASN A 222 -19.09 15.04 -2.41
CA ASN A 222 -17.75 15.23 -2.96
C ASN A 222 -16.79 15.67 -1.86
N ILE A 223 -15.63 15.02 -1.82
CA ILE A 223 -14.52 15.35 -0.93
C ILE A 223 -13.45 16.01 -1.78
N LYS A 224 -12.98 17.18 -1.34
CA LYS A 224 -11.93 17.91 -2.04
C LYS A 224 -10.58 17.30 -1.69
N PHE A 225 -9.92 16.75 -2.69
CA PHE A 225 -8.53 16.32 -2.64
C PHE A 225 -7.95 16.59 -4.02
N ASP A 226 -6.78 17.23 -4.11
CA ASP A 226 -6.30 17.80 -5.38
C ASP A 226 -5.92 16.73 -6.42
N SER A 227 -5.62 15.49 -5.98
CA SER A 227 -5.27 14.39 -6.87
C SER A 227 -5.90 13.05 -6.45
N PRO A 228 -7.23 12.88 -6.56
CA PRO A 228 -7.93 11.65 -6.14
C PRO A 228 -7.45 10.40 -6.88
N GLU A 229 -6.94 10.54 -8.10
CA GLU A 229 -6.38 9.46 -8.91
C GLU A 229 -5.14 8.82 -8.27
N ASN A 230 -4.44 9.57 -7.40
CA ASN A 230 -3.26 9.12 -6.69
C ASN A 230 -3.61 8.41 -5.38
N ILE A 231 -4.89 8.27 -5.01
CA ILE A 231 -5.26 7.61 -3.76
C ILE A 231 -5.01 6.11 -3.87
N VAL A 232 -4.12 5.59 -3.01
CA VAL A 232 -3.83 4.16 -2.87
C VAL A 232 -4.81 3.53 -1.89
N ASP A 233 -4.86 4.06 -0.67
CA ASP A 233 -5.67 3.53 0.43
C ASP A 233 -6.27 4.66 1.28
N ILE A 234 -7.43 4.40 1.89
CA ILE A 234 -7.99 5.25 2.95
C ILE A 234 -8.40 4.35 4.11
N ARG A 235 -7.93 4.67 5.31
CA ARG A 235 -8.29 3.96 6.54
C ARG A 235 -8.95 4.92 7.51
N THR A 236 -9.94 4.42 8.22
CA THR A 236 -10.78 5.27 9.06
C THR A 236 -10.75 4.75 10.50
N GLY A 237 -10.53 5.63 11.47
CA GLY A 237 -10.71 5.34 12.89
C GLY A 237 -12.03 5.90 13.44
N TYR A 238 -12.09 6.13 14.75
CA TYR A 238 -13.30 6.61 15.43
C TYR A 238 -13.72 8.01 14.97
N SER A 239 -12.74 8.90 14.91
CA SER A 239 -12.92 10.34 14.74
C SER A 239 -11.99 10.93 13.69
N HIS A 240 -11.29 10.08 12.91
CA HIS A 240 -10.27 10.51 11.95
C HIS A 240 -10.10 9.55 10.78
N SER A 241 -9.60 10.08 9.66
CA SER A 241 -9.22 9.29 8.49
C SER A 241 -7.76 9.50 8.16
N LEU A 242 -7.13 8.44 7.65
CA LEU A 242 -5.83 8.48 7.01
C LEU A 242 -5.99 8.16 5.53
N LEU A 243 -5.33 8.92 4.68
CA LEU A 243 -5.26 8.72 3.24
C LEU A 243 -3.80 8.49 2.88
N LEU A 244 -3.52 7.44 2.11
CA LEU A 244 -2.22 7.14 1.54
C LEU A 244 -2.28 7.38 0.03
N ASP A 245 -1.37 8.21 -0.48
CA ASP A 245 -1.25 8.45 -1.91
C ASP A 245 -0.20 7.57 -2.58
N THR A 246 -0.09 7.67 -3.91
CA THR A 246 0.88 6.93 -4.70
C THR A 246 2.30 7.34 -4.38
N PHE A 247 2.55 8.53 -3.84
CA PHE A 247 3.88 9.04 -3.48
C PHE A 247 4.32 8.65 -2.07
N GLY A 248 3.59 7.73 -1.42
CA GLY A 248 3.88 7.27 -0.06
C GLY A 248 3.65 8.34 0.99
N GLN A 249 2.92 9.41 0.65
CA GLN A 249 2.55 10.48 1.58
C GLN A 249 1.26 10.09 2.29
N VAL A 250 1.20 10.41 3.58
CA VAL A 250 0.02 10.16 4.40
C VAL A 250 -0.61 11.48 4.76
N PHE A 251 -1.91 11.57 4.57
CA PHE A 251 -2.72 12.71 4.98
C PHE A 251 -3.75 12.29 6.02
N GLY A 252 -4.08 13.20 6.93
CA GLY A 252 -5.00 13.00 8.04
C GLY A 252 -6.14 14.01 8.03
N SER A 253 -7.36 13.57 8.31
CA SER A 253 -8.49 14.46 8.63
C SER A 253 -9.20 13.98 9.88
N GLY A 254 -9.93 14.87 10.57
CA GLY A 254 -10.61 14.55 11.82
C GLY A 254 -9.93 15.07 13.08
N GLU A 255 -10.11 14.37 14.19
CA GLU A 255 -9.60 14.77 15.50
C GLU A 255 -8.07 14.73 15.59
N HIS A 256 -7.44 15.86 15.94
CA HIS A 256 -5.99 15.99 16.00
C HIS A 256 -5.28 14.94 16.87
N LYS A 257 -5.88 14.56 18.01
CA LYS A 257 -5.34 13.52 18.90
C LYS A 257 -5.35 12.13 18.31
N SER A 258 -6.31 11.84 17.43
CA SER A 258 -6.32 10.54 16.75
C SER A 258 -5.36 10.55 15.55
N LEU A 259 -4.94 11.72 15.06
CA LEU A 259 -3.99 11.88 13.95
C LEU A 259 -2.51 11.96 14.36
N GLY A 260 -2.20 12.05 15.65
CA GLY A 260 -0.81 12.25 16.09
C GLY A 260 -0.31 13.71 15.95
N ILE A 261 -1.20 14.67 15.66
CA ILE A 261 -0.83 16.08 15.46
C ILE A 261 -0.90 16.89 16.77
N LYS A 262 0.22 17.51 17.16
CA LYS A 262 0.28 18.47 18.29
C LYS A 262 -0.63 19.67 18.03
N GLY A 263 -1.32 20.15 19.06
CA GLY A 263 -2.21 21.31 18.97
C GLY A 263 -3.59 21.03 19.54
N SER A 264 -4.61 21.65 18.94
CA SER A 264 -6.02 21.47 19.33
C SER A 264 -6.92 21.61 18.11
N GLY A 265 -8.07 20.93 18.11
CA GLY A 265 -9.11 21.09 17.10
C GLY A 265 -9.30 19.88 16.19
N ASN A 266 -10.12 20.10 15.18
CA ASN A 266 -10.55 19.10 14.20
C ASN A 266 -10.15 19.58 12.80
N TYR A 267 -9.59 18.68 12.00
CA TYR A 267 -9.19 18.95 10.63
C TYR A 267 -10.31 18.55 9.67
N GLN A 268 -10.88 19.54 8.98
CA GLN A 268 -11.95 19.36 7.99
C GLN A 268 -11.41 19.17 6.56
N LYS A 269 -10.08 19.05 6.44
CA LYS A 269 -9.35 18.77 5.20
C LYS A 269 -8.27 17.74 5.51
N PHE A 270 -7.77 17.10 4.47
CA PHE A 270 -6.64 16.19 4.57
C PHE A 270 -5.35 16.99 4.75
N GLU A 271 -4.79 16.95 5.96
CA GLU A 271 -3.52 17.56 6.31
C GLU A 271 -2.38 16.55 6.16
N LYS A 272 -1.26 16.96 5.55
CA LYS A 272 -0.10 16.08 5.42
C LYS A 272 0.50 15.76 6.78
N LEU A 273 0.71 14.48 7.06
CA LEU A 273 1.40 14.00 8.25
C LEU A 273 2.89 13.83 7.94
N ASP A 274 3.75 14.24 8.88
CA ASP A 274 5.19 14.13 8.73
C ASP A 274 5.70 12.78 9.26
N PHE A 275 6.32 12.02 8.38
CA PHE A 275 7.01 10.76 8.68
C PHE A 275 8.52 10.89 8.55
N LYS A 276 9.08 12.10 8.72
CA LYS A 276 10.48 12.44 8.44
C LYS A 276 10.87 11.99 7.04
N ASN A 277 9.99 12.31 6.11
CA ASN A 277 10.09 11.89 4.73
C ASN A 277 10.05 10.38 4.51
N ASN A 278 9.67 9.48 5.43
CA ASN A 278 9.60 8.06 5.07
C ASN A 278 8.52 7.77 4.02
N PHE A 279 8.82 6.89 3.07
CA PHE A 279 7.85 6.43 2.08
C PHE A 279 6.94 5.36 2.70
N ILE A 280 5.66 5.69 2.85
CA ILE A 280 4.68 4.79 3.46
C ILE A 280 4.08 3.87 2.39
N THR A 281 3.99 2.58 2.72
CA THR A 281 3.46 1.52 1.85
C THR A 281 2.11 1.00 2.32
N GLN A 282 1.86 1.05 3.62
CA GLN A 282 0.59 0.67 4.21
C GLN A 282 0.23 1.61 5.35
N ILE A 283 -1.06 1.84 5.51
CA ILE A 283 -1.65 2.50 6.67
C ILE A 283 -2.70 1.60 7.29
N SER A 284 -2.92 1.73 8.59
CA SER A 284 -4.00 1.03 9.29
C SER A 284 -4.51 1.87 10.47
N CYS A 285 -5.83 1.92 10.64
CA CYS A 285 -6.48 2.66 11.72
C CYS A 285 -7.25 1.71 12.65
N GLY A 286 -7.01 1.84 13.95
CA GLY A 286 -7.90 1.33 14.98
C GLY A 286 -8.90 2.40 15.44
N CYS A 287 -9.38 2.33 16.69
CA CYS A 287 -10.22 3.41 17.23
C CYS A 287 -9.50 4.76 17.16
N HIS A 288 -8.27 4.77 17.67
CA HIS A 288 -7.50 6.00 17.93
C HIS A 288 -6.00 5.80 17.72
N GLN A 289 -5.54 4.55 17.68
CA GLN A 289 -4.18 4.15 17.31
C GLN A 289 -4.09 3.92 15.81
N ASN A 290 -2.96 4.30 15.23
CA ASN A 290 -2.66 4.11 13.82
C ASN A 290 -1.32 3.43 13.63
N LEU A 291 -1.20 2.72 12.53
CA LEU A 291 0.06 2.22 12.02
C LEU A 291 0.36 2.79 10.63
N ALA A 292 1.64 3.01 10.36
CA ALA A 292 2.17 3.20 9.03
C ALA A 292 3.40 2.29 8.86
N LEU A 293 3.52 1.65 7.69
CA LEU A 293 4.63 0.76 7.36
C LEU A 293 5.45 1.37 6.22
N THR A 294 6.74 1.55 6.43
CA THR A 294 7.65 2.12 5.42
C THR A 294 8.11 1.05 4.41
N THR A 295 8.68 1.48 3.29
CA THR A 295 9.39 0.57 2.35
C THR A 295 10.52 -0.19 3.04
N SER A 296 11.17 0.47 4.00
CA SER A 296 12.23 -0.04 4.86
C SER A 296 11.78 -1.07 5.91
N GLN A 297 10.50 -1.45 5.90
CA GLN A 297 9.89 -2.36 6.87
C GLN A 297 9.95 -1.84 8.31
N GLU A 298 9.96 -0.52 8.46
CA GLU A 298 9.82 0.13 9.75
C GLU A 298 8.34 0.36 10.02
N VAL A 299 7.90 0.00 11.23
CA VAL A 299 6.52 0.23 11.67
C VAL A 299 6.50 1.49 12.53
N TYR A 300 5.70 2.47 12.12
CA TYR A 300 5.40 3.66 12.90
C TYR A 300 4.04 3.51 13.55
N VAL A 301 3.94 3.95 14.80
CA VAL A 301 2.69 4.04 15.56
C VAL A 301 2.45 5.49 15.98
N PHE A 302 1.18 5.91 15.95
CA PHE A 302 0.77 7.27 16.31
C PHE A 302 -0.72 7.36 16.65
N GLY A 303 -1.13 8.53 17.10
CA GLY A 303 -2.50 8.79 17.53
C GLY A 303 -2.65 8.67 19.05
N SER A 304 -3.88 8.45 19.49
CA SER A 304 -4.29 8.49 20.90
C SER A 304 -4.40 7.07 21.44
N GLY A 305 -3.53 6.69 22.38
CA GLY A 305 -3.61 5.41 23.06
C GLY A 305 -4.48 5.51 24.31
N ASN A 306 -5.48 4.63 24.46
CA ASN A 306 -6.16 4.50 25.75
C ASN A 306 -5.25 3.70 26.71
N ASN A 307 -4.52 4.43 27.57
CA ASN A 307 -3.66 3.88 28.63
C ASN A 307 -2.43 3.10 28.10
N ASP A 308 -1.67 3.65 27.15
CA ASP A 308 -0.39 3.12 26.62
C ASP A 308 -0.43 1.81 25.78
N SER A 309 -1.38 0.89 26.01
CA SER A 309 -1.33 -0.41 25.31
C SER A 309 -1.55 -0.35 23.84
N ASP A 310 -2.46 0.50 23.39
CA ASP A 310 -2.93 0.41 21.99
C ASP A 310 -1.83 0.92 21.04
N LEU A 311 -0.90 1.72 21.56
CA LEU A 311 0.28 2.20 20.86
C LEU A 311 1.49 1.26 20.97
N GLY A 312 1.52 0.34 21.94
CA GLY A 312 2.66 -0.57 22.11
C GLY A 312 3.95 0.13 22.59
N ILE A 313 3.83 1.35 23.12
CA ILE A 313 4.92 2.13 23.69
C ILE A 313 4.51 2.60 25.09
N LYS A 314 5.27 2.18 26.10
CA LYS A 314 4.97 2.49 27.51
C LYS A 314 5.15 3.98 27.82
N GLY A 315 4.20 4.57 28.54
CA GLY A 315 4.28 5.95 29.04
C GLY A 315 3.85 7.04 28.05
N LEU A 316 3.29 6.67 26.89
CA LEU A 316 2.79 7.62 25.89
C LEU A 316 1.28 7.45 25.70
N SER A 317 0.54 8.54 25.91
CA SER A 317 -0.91 8.56 25.71
C SER A 317 -1.32 9.18 24.36
N PHE A 318 -0.44 9.98 23.78
CA PHE A 318 -0.63 10.59 22.46
C PHE A 318 0.73 10.91 21.86
N THR A 319 0.95 10.53 20.60
CA THR A 319 2.25 10.74 19.96
C THR A 319 2.12 11.00 18.47
N GLU A 320 3.03 11.83 17.97
CA GLU A 320 3.37 11.93 16.55
C GLU A 320 3.92 10.58 16.05
N PRO A 321 4.09 10.35 14.74
CA PRO A 321 4.70 9.11 14.24
C PRO A 321 6.00 8.72 14.96
N VAL A 322 5.95 7.62 15.72
CA VAL A 322 7.10 7.04 16.41
C VAL A 322 7.36 5.62 15.93
N LYS A 323 8.62 5.32 15.60
CA LYS A 323 9.06 3.98 15.20
C LYS A 323 8.92 2.99 16.37
N VAL A 324 8.27 1.87 16.11
CA VAL A 324 8.14 0.75 17.04
C VAL A 324 9.35 -0.17 16.86
N LYS A 325 9.91 -0.64 17.98
CA LYS A 325 10.97 -1.65 17.96
C LYS A 325 10.35 -3.04 17.93
N LEU A 326 10.65 -3.79 16.88
CA LEU A 326 10.32 -5.21 16.75
C LEU A 326 11.60 -6.04 16.89
N ASP A 327 11.44 -7.32 17.24
CA ASP A 327 12.55 -8.27 17.17
C ASP A 327 13.03 -8.42 15.72
N PRO A 328 14.29 -8.85 15.50
CA PRO A 328 14.85 -8.99 14.15
C PRO A 328 13.96 -9.84 13.23
N LEU A 329 13.76 -9.36 12.01
CA LEU A 329 12.92 -10.01 11.00
C LEU A 329 13.62 -11.27 10.46
N SER A 330 12.86 -12.35 10.30
CA SER A 330 13.29 -13.61 9.69
C SER A 330 13.18 -13.62 8.17
N CYS A 331 12.23 -12.88 7.57
CA CYS A 331 12.03 -12.82 6.11
C CYS A 331 12.10 -11.41 5.50
N GLY A 332 12.27 -10.37 6.33
CA GLY A 332 12.53 -9.00 5.88
C GLY A 332 11.31 -8.30 5.25
N SER A 333 10.08 -8.75 5.53
CA SER A 333 8.85 -8.12 5.05
C SER A 333 7.71 -8.29 6.03
N LEU A 334 6.90 -7.26 6.19
CA LEU A 334 5.86 -7.13 7.20
C LEU A 334 4.50 -6.82 6.58
N ASN A 335 3.44 -7.06 7.33
CA ASN A 335 2.11 -6.50 7.11
C ASN A 335 1.61 -5.92 8.42
N ILE A 336 0.71 -4.94 8.33
CA ILE A 336 0.15 -4.27 9.51
C ILE A 336 -1.37 -4.38 9.55
N HIS A 337 -1.93 -4.50 10.75
CA HIS A 337 -3.36 -4.42 10.98
C HIS A 337 -3.70 -3.86 12.37
N CYS A 338 -4.65 -2.95 12.41
CA CYS A 338 -5.27 -2.45 13.63
C CYS A 338 -6.69 -3.00 13.73
N GLY A 339 -6.99 -3.71 14.80
CA GLY A 339 -8.36 -3.88 15.27
C GLY A 339 -8.82 -2.62 16.01
N SER A 340 -9.99 -2.69 16.66
CA SER A 340 -10.49 -1.56 17.46
C SER A 340 -9.47 -1.15 18.54
N PHE A 341 -8.94 -2.10 19.31
CA PHE A 341 -8.02 -1.83 20.42
C PHE A 341 -6.83 -2.79 20.45
N SER A 342 -6.57 -3.45 19.33
CA SER A 342 -5.51 -4.43 19.14
C SER A 342 -4.72 -4.02 17.91
N THR A 343 -3.46 -4.37 17.91
CA THR A 343 -2.53 -4.06 16.83
C THR A 343 -1.71 -5.28 16.54
N PHE A 344 -1.53 -5.57 15.25
CA PHE A 344 -0.85 -6.74 14.76
C PHE A 344 0.14 -6.35 13.68
N VAL A 345 1.30 -6.99 13.74
CA VAL A 345 2.33 -6.94 12.71
C VAL A 345 2.74 -8.37 12.43
N TRP A 346 2.83 -8.80 11.18
CA TRP A 346 3.30 -10.16 10.89
C TRP A 346 4.17 -10.20 9.67
N GLU A 347 5.06 -11.18 9.68
CA GLU A 347 5.95 -11.46 8.58
C GLU A 347 5.22 -12.09 7.40
N THR A 348 5.63 -11.70 6.21
CA THR A 348 5.07 -12.14 4.93
C THR A 348 6.21 -12.37 3.96
N ASP A 349 6.07 -13.27 2.99
CA ASP A 349 7.09 -13.46 1.95
C ASP A 349 7.18 -12.25 1.01
N ASN A 350 6.15 -11.40 1.03
CA ASN A 350 5.98 -10.28 0.12
C ASN A 350 6.13 -8.96 0.87
N LEU A 351 7.01 -8.09 0.38
CA LEU A 351 7.13 -6.71 0.85
C LEU A 351 5.75 -6.04 0.82
N SER A 352 5.43 -5.33 1.91
CA SER A 352 4.17 -4.63 2.17
C SER A 352 3.75 -3.59 1.14
N MET A 353 4.55 -3.35 0.10
CA MET A 353 4.08 -2.84 -1.19
C MET A 353 3.10 -3.81 -1.89
N GLY A 354 2.35 -4.61 -1.12
CA GLY A 354 1.57 -5.78 -1.53
C GLY A 354 0.71 -5.45 -2.75
N ASN A 355 1.00 -5.93 -3.96
CA ASN A 355 1.87 -7.06 -4.31
C ASN A 355 2.88 -6.87 -5.48
N ASP A 356 2.95 -5.79 -6.29
CA ASP A 356 3.44 -6.06 -7.67
C ASP A 356 4.92 -5.82 -7.82
N LEU A 357 5.44 -4.70 -7.31
CA LEU A 357 6.67 -4.19 -7.91
C LEU A 357 7.89 -5.07 -7.64
N ILE A 358 7.84 -5.92 -6.62
CA ILE A 358 8.96 -6.74 -6.19
C ILE A 358 8.73 -8.23 -6.46
N GLU A 359 7.50 -8.72 -6.40
CA GLU A 359 7.16 -10.04 -6.97
C GLU A 359 7.38 -10.04 -8.49
N PHE A 360 7.14 -8.91 -9.16
CA PHE A 360 7.48 -8.68 -10.57
C PHE A 360 8.97 -8.89 -10.88
N TYR A 361 9.88 -8.39 -10.04
CA TYR A 361 11.32 -8.60 -10.22
C TYR A 361 11.85 -9.93 -9.63
N LYS A 362 11.25 -10.44 -8.54
CA LYS A 362 11.76 -11.63 -7.81
C LYS A 362 11.25 -12.97 -8.34
N SER A 363 10.13 -13.02 -9.06
CA SER A 363 9.56 -14.29 -9.51
C SER A 363 10.35 -14.89 -10.70
N LYS A 364 11.39 -15.66 -10.37
CA LYS A 364 11.87 -16.73 -11.27
C LYS A 364 10.78 -17.79 -11.41
N LYS A 365 9.81 -17.50 -12.29
CA LYS A 365 8.91 -18.39 -13.07
C LYS A 365 7.65 -17.59 -13.39
N PHE A 366 7.69 -16.85 -14.48
CA PHE A 366 6.50 -16.43 -15.23
C PHE A 366 5.86 -17.64 -15.93
N GLY A 367 5.47 -18.65 -15.15
CA GLY A 367 4.66 -19.76 -15.61
C GLY A 367 3.20 -19.41 -15.38
N ASP A 368 2.45 -19.27 -16.48
CA ASP A 368 1.01 -19.01 -16.55
C ASP A 368 0.60 -17.53 -16.41
N CYS A 369 0.82 -16.75 -17.48
CA CYS A 369 0.50 -15.33 -17.59
C CYS A 369 -1.00 -15.02 -17.38
N LYS A 370 -1.30 -14.36 -16.27
CA LYS A 370 -2.17 -13.18 -16.24
C LYS A 370 -1.28 -12.05 -15.75
N ILE A 371 -1.11 -10.99 -16.55
CA ILE A 371 -0.39 -9.81 -16.08
C ILE A 371 -1.30 -9.13 -15.04
N ASP A 372 -1.12 -9.41 -13.75
CA ASP A 372 -1.80 -8.64 -12.71
C ASP A 372 -1.11 -7.27 -12.61
N ILE A 373 -1.82 -6.20 -12.99
CA ILE A 373 -1.28 -4.83 -13.04
C ILE A 373 -2.00 -3.98 -12.01
N PHE A 374 -1.28 -3.51 -10.99
CA PHE A 374 -1.81 -2.63 -9.96
C PHE A 374 -2.20 -1.27 -10.53
N PRO A 375 -3.13 -0.55 -9.89
CA PRO A 375 -3.54 0.79 -10.31
C PRO A 375 -2.38 1.77 -10.51
N VAL A 376 -1.33 1.71 -9.68
CA VAL A 376 -0.14 2.57 -9.81
C VAL A 376 0.68 2.21 -11.06
N ASN A 377 0.85 0.91 -11.32
CA ASN A 377 1.52 0.35 -12.49
C ASN A 377 0.74 0.60 -13.76
N LYS A 378 -0.59 0.48 -13.70
CA LYS A 378 -1.50 0.81 -14.79
C LYS A 378 -1.31 2.26 -15.19
N ILE A 379 -1.42 3.20 -14.25
CA ILE A 379 -1.25 4.63 -14.56
C ILE A 379 0.13 4.88 -15.18
N PHE A 380 1.18 4.23 -14.66
CA PHE A 380 2.53 4.42 -15.13
C PHE A 380 2.77 3.83 -16.53
N ILE A 381 2.39 2.57 -16.77
CA ILE A 381 2.48 1.90 -18.07
C ILE A 381 1.61 2.64 -19.11
N GLU A 382 0.38 3.00 -18.76
CA GLU A 382 -0.53 3.72 -19.68
C GLU A 382 -0.02 5.12 -20.00
N LYS A 383 0.58 5.83 -19.04
CA LYS A 383 1.26 7.12 -19.29
C LYS A 383 2.49 6.97 -20.16
N ARG A 384 3.35 5.96 -19.92
CA ARG A 384 4.59 5.75 -20.68
C ARG A 384 4.34 5.37 -22.12
N THR A 385 3.39 4.47 -22.32
CA THR A 385 3.10 3.89 -23.64
C THR A 385 2.01 4.66 -24.39
N GLY A 386 1.19 5.46 -23.71
CA GLY A 386 0.00 6.07 -24.30
C GLY A 386 -1.09 5.05 -24.68
N LYS A 387 -0.98 3.80 -24.23
CA LYS A 387 -1.91 2.69 -24.53
C LYS A 387 -2.55 2.19 -23.26
N THR A 388 -3.78 1.70 -23.34
CA THR A 388 -4.44 1.10 -22.17
C THR A 388 -3.80 -0.24 -21.81
N ILE A 389 -3.86 -0.60 -20.53
CA ILE A 389 -3.35 -1.89 -20.05
C ILE A 389 -3.92 -3.08 -20.82
N LYS A 390 -5.22 -3.02 -21.17
CA LYS A 390 -5.88 -4.09 -21.91
C LYS A 390 -5.28 -4.27 -23.32
N GLU A 391 -4.90 -3.18 -23.97
CA GLU A 391 -4.26 -3.23 -25.30
C GLU A 391 -2.85 -3.81 -25.20
N ILE A 392 -2.10 -3.39 -24.19
CA ILE A 392 -0.73 -3.87 -23.93
C ILE A 392 -0.74 -5.35 -23.58
N GLN A 393 -1.57 -5.77 -22.61
CA GLN A 393 -1.74 -7.17 -22.24
C GLN A 393 -2.07 -8.03 -23.45
N LYS A 394 -3.08 -7.62 -24.23
CA LYS A 394 -3.49 -8.36 -25.43
C LYS A 394 -2.34 -8.52 -26.43
N TYR A 395 -1.53 -7.49 -26.64
CA TYR A 395 -0.39 -7.56 -27.53
C TYR A 395 0.69 -8.50 -26.97
N LEU A 396 1.13 -8.25 -25.73
CA LEU A 396 2.20 -9.00 -25.09
C LEU A 396 1.87 -10.50 -25.01
N GLU A 397 0.64 -10.85 -24.61
CA GLU A 397 0.18 -12.23 -24.50
C GLU A 397 0.09 -12.96 -25.85
N THR A 398 -0.01 -12.23 -26.97
CA THR A 398 -0.21 -12.83 -28.31
C THR A 398 1.01 -12.74 -29.21
N GLN A 399 1.90 -11.77 -29.01
CA GLN A 399 3.00 -11.44 -29.92
C GLN A 399 4.38 -11.45 -29.26
N SER A 400 4.48 -11.70 -27.95
CA SER A 400 5.75 -11.63 -27.23
C SER A 400 6.00 -12.89 -26.41
N THR A 401 7.25 -13.32 -26.40
CA THR A 401 7.72 -14.34 -25.47
C THR A 401 7.87 -13.76 -24.08
N GLN A 402 7.99 -14.63 -23.08
CA GLN A 402 8.09 -14.20 -21.71
C GLN A 402 9.34 -13.35 -21.41
N ASP A 403 10.47 -13.70 -22.02
CA ASP A 403 11.71 -12.93 -21.85
C ASP A 403 11.56 -11.53 -22.47
N GLU A 404 10.88 -11.43 -23.60
CA GLU A 404 10.60 -10.16 -24.27
C GLU A 404 9.65 -9.28 -23.46
N ILE A 405 8.63 -9.88 -22.82
CA ILE A 405 7.73 -9.19 -21.89
C ILE A 405 8.51 -8.62 -20.70
N ASN A 406 9.45 -9.38 -20.15
CA ASN A 406 10.26 -8.95 -19.01
C ASN A 406 11.15 -7.76 -19.38
N ILE A 407 11.81 -7.83 -20.53
CA ILE A 407 12.64 -6.74 -21.07
C ILE A 407 11.80 -5.48 -21.32
N PHE A 408 10.57 -5.64 -21.84
CA PHE A 408 9.67 -4.52 -22.08
C PHE A 408 9.23 -3.87 -20.78
N LEU A 409 8.84 -4.65 -19.78
CA LEU A 409 8.39 -4.12 -18.50
C LEU A 409 9.54 -3.52 -17.70
N GLU A 410 10.74 -4.10 -17.76
CA GLU A 410 11.97 -3.51 -17.26
C GLU A 410 12.15 -2.11 -17.86
N TRP A 411 12.15 -1.99 -19.19
CA TRP A 411 12.22 -0.68 -19.86
C TRP A 411 11.09 0.25 -19.44
N VAL A 412 9.86 -0.25 -19.28
CA VAL A 412 8.76 0.59 -18.84
C VAL A 412 9.09 1.20 -17.48
N TYR A 413 9.45 0.37 -16.50
CA TYR A 413 9.63 0.79 -15.10
C TYR A 413 10.92 1.51 -14.80
N SER A 414 12.05 1.11 -15.41
CA SER A 414 13.36 1.71 -15.16
C SER A 414 13.76 2.72 -16.23
N GLY A 415 13.23 2.59 -17.44
CA GLY A 415 13.78 3.29 -18.61
C GLY A 415 15.02 2.62 -19.20
N TRP A 416 15.55 1.58 -18.54
CA TRP A 416 16.75 0.89 -18.98
C TRP A 416 16.48 0.01 -20.19
N VAL A 417 17.44 -0.02 -21.12
CA VAL A 417 17.31 -0.70 -22.40
C VAL A 417 18.25 -1.90 -22.42
N SER A 418 17.90 -2.96 -21.68
CA SER A 418 18.72 -4.18 -21.59
C SER A 418 18.88 -4.90 -22.93
N LYS A 419 17.85 -4.86 -23.81
CA LYS A 419 17.92 -5.27 -25.22
C LYS A 419 17.11 -4.35 -26.14
N LYS A 420 17.79 -3.40 -26.76
CA LYS A 420 17.18 -2.37 -27.63
C LYS A 420 16.29 -2.95 -28.74
N SER A 421 16.74 -4.00 -29.42
CA SER A 421 15.98 -4.63 -30.52
C SER A 421 14.63 -5.23 -30.08
N VAL A 422 14.56 -5.77 -28.87
CA VAL A 422 13.33 -6.33 -28.29
C VAL A 422 12.34 -5.20 -27.98
N ILE A 423 12.82 -4.15 -27.31
CA ILE A 423 12.00 -3.00 -26.93
C ILE A 423 11.47 -2.29 -28.18
N GLU A 424 12.30 -2.06 -29.19
CA GLU A 424 11.88 -1.51 -30.47
C GLU A 424 10.80 -2.36 -31.15
N THR A 425 10.96 -3.69 -31.14
CA THR A 425 9.99 -4.60 -31.78
C THR A 425 8.62 -4.53 -31.10
N ILE A 426 8.60 -4.53 -29.76
CA ILE A 426 7.35 -4.42 -29.00
C ILE A 426 6.73 -3.03 -29.16
N CYS A 427 7.54 -1.96 -29.12
CA CYS A 427 7.07 -0.60 -29.31
C CYS A 427 6.47 -0.38 -30.71
N ARG A 428 7.07 -0.95 -31.77
CA ARG A 428 6.49 -0.96 -33.13
C ARG A 428 5.15 -1.68 -33.15
N GLY A 429 5.08 -2.88 -32.58
CA GLY A 429 3.84 -3.64 -32.58
C GLY A 429 2.70 -3.02 -31.75
N LEU A 430 3.04 -2.24 -30.72
CA LEU A 430 2.08 -1.44 -29.96
C LEU A 430 1.74 -0.09 -30.65
N GLY A 431 2.51 0.32 -31.67
CA GLY A 431 2.39 1.63 -32.33
C GLY A 431 2.79 2.79 -31.42
N ILE A 432 3.85 2.60 -30.63
CA ILE A 432 4.37 3.55 -29.63
C ILE A 432 5.83 3.91 -29.90
N GLU A 433 6.28 3.81 -31.16
CA GLU A 433 7.66 4.04 -31.60
C GLU A 433 8.18 5.43 -31.21
N ASN A 434 7.31 6.44 -31.25
CA ASN A 434 7.61 7.81 -30.84
C ASN A 434 7.89 7.96 -29.33
N TYR A 435 7.59 6.94 -28.53
CA TYR A 435 7.84 6.90 -27.09
C TYR A 435 9.14 6.17 -26.73
N LEU A 436 9.86 5.62 -27.73
CA LEU A 436 11.23 5.13 -27.53
C LEU A 436 12.19 6.27 -27.15
N GLN A 437 11.87 7.50 -27.53
CA GLN A 437 12.67 8.71 -27.28
C GLN A 437 12.01 9.69 -26.30
N LYS A 438 10.75 9.47 -25.89
CA LYS A 438 10.03 10.37 -24.98
C LYS A 438 10.04 9.81 -23.56
N SER A 439 10.82 10.44 -22.70
CA SER A 439 10.71 10.30 -21.25
C SER A 439 9.34 10.81 -20.79
N LEU A 440 8.79 10.23 -19.73
CA LEU A 440 7.57 10.76 -19.11
C LEU A 440 7.84 12.19 -18.63
N LYS A 441 7.25 13.17 -19.32
CA LYS A 441 7.54 14.60 -19.21
C LYS A 441 7.48 15.25 -17.83
N ASP A 442 7.05 14.58 -16.76
CA ASP A 442 7.02 15.15 -15.40
C ASP A 442 7.62 14.27 -14.29
N ASP A 443 7.84 12.95 -14.51
CA ASP A 443 8.19 11.98 -13.45
C ASP A 443 9.47 11.16 -13.71
N ILE A 444 10.01 11.22 -14.95
CA ILE A 444 11.32 10.66 -15.30
C ILE A 444 12.32 11.81 -15.31
N LEU A 445 13.42 11.61 -14.59
CA LEU A 445 14.57 12.49 -14.58
C LEU A 445 15.72 11.74 -15.24
N ALA A 446 16.57 12.45 -15.97
CA ALA A 446 17.86 11.89 -16.41
C ALA A 446 18.90 12.24 -15.35
N LEU A 447 19.67 11.23 -14.93
CA LEU A 447 20.93 11.45 -14.21
C LEU A 447 22.04 11.54 -15.27
N TYR A 448 22.85 12.59 -15.23
CA TYR A 448 24.01 12.74 -16.10
C TYR A 448 25.30 12.37 -15.37
N LYS A 449 26.16 11.67 -16.09
CA LYS A 449 27.53 11.33 -15.72
C LYS A 449 28.46 12.48 -16.09
N ASP A 450 29.11 13.07 -15.09
CA ASP A 450 30.26 13.95 -15.31
C ASP A 450 31.53 13.08 -15.28
N GLU A 451 32.30 13.05 -16.37
CA GLU A 451 33.53 12.23 -16.45
C GLU A 451 34.68 12.79 -15.58
N ASP A 452 34.63 14.08 -15.23
CA ASP A 452 35.70 14.78 -14.51
C ASP A 452 35.45 14.86 -12.99
N SER A 453 34.26 14.50 -12.52
CA SER A 453 33.93 14.48 -11.09
C SER A 453 33.38 13.12 -10.62
N LYS A 454 33.58 12.80 -9.34
CA LYS A 454 32.87 11.69 -8.68
C LYS A 454 31.40 12.05 -8.37
N ASP A 455 30.90 13.17 -8.90
CA ASP A 455 29.61 13.74 -8.55
C ASP A 455 28.62 13.54 -9.70
N PHE A 456 27.42 13.04 -9.39
CA PHE A 456 26.31 13.11 -10.35
C PHE A 456 25.84 14.56 -10.47
N THR A 457 25.87 15.08 -11.68
CA THR A 457 25.53 16.47 -11.94
C THR A 457 24.23 16.56 -12.74
N ILE A 458 23.20 17.13 -12.10
CA ILE A 458 21.96 17.66 -12.68
C ILE A 458 20.88 16.61 -13.03
N LEU A 459 19.65 16.85 -12.55
CA LEU A 459 18.42 16.16 -12.98
C LEU A 459 17.67 17.06 -13.96
N VAL A 460 18.09 17.16 -15.23
CA VAL A 460 17.39 18.06 -16.17
C VAL A 460 16.01 17.50 -16.51
N LYS A 461 14.98 18.36 -16.48
CA LYS A 461 13.69 18.07 -17.10
C LYS A 461 13.89 18.16 -18.62
N ILE A 462 13.61 17.09 -19.34
CA ILE A 462 13.70 17.11 -20.81
C ILE A 462 12.54 17.99 -21.33
N ASP A 463 12.81 19.27 -21.55
CA ASP A 463 11.89 20.19 -22.24
C ASP A 463 12.27 20.20 -23.73
N ASP A 464 11.32 19.79 -24.59
CA ASP A 464 11.50 19.63 -26.04
C ASP A 464 11.74 20.96 -26.81
N ASP A 465 11.73 22.12 -26.14
CA ASP A 465 11.59 23.43 -26.79
C ASP A 465 12.90 24.24 -26.89
N ASP A 466 14.02 23.80 -26.29
CA ASP A 466 15.30 24.57 -26.29
C ASP A 466 16.38 24.01 -27.24
N TYR A 467 16.04 23.09 -28.16
CA TYR A 467 16.94 22.72 -29.26
C TYR A 467 16.91 23.80 -30.36
N GLU A 468 17.33 25.02 -30.04
CA GLU A 468 17.87 25.92 -31.06
C GLU A 468 19.33 25.51 -31.33
N GLU A 469 19.62 25.24 -32.61
CA GLU A 469 20.91 24.86 -33.15
C GLU A 469 21.99 25.92 -32.81
N GLU A 470 22.69 25.77 -31.68
CA GLU A 470 24.03 26.32 -31.52
C GLU A 470 25.02 25.16 -31.38
N GLU A 471 25.92 25.05 -32.36
CA GLU A 471 27.05 24.11 -32.40
C GLU A 471 28.04 24.43 -31.26
N GLU A 472 27.70 24.07 -30.03
CA GLU A 472 28.69 23.83 -28.97
C GLU A 472 28.95 22.33 -28.91
N GLU A 473 30.23 21.93 -28.83
CA GLU A 473 30.69 20.54 -28.79
C GLU A 473 29.80 19.73 -27.83
N GLU A 474 29.04 18.76 -28.36
CA GLU A 474 28.25 17.82 -27.56
C GLU A 474 29.23 17.06 -26.64
N GLU A 475 29.44 17.52 -25.41
CA GLU A 475 29.91 16.65 -24.34
C GLU A 475 28.87 15.51 -24.24
N GLU A 476 29.28 14.32 -24.67
CA GLU A 476 28.44 13.15 -24.81
C GLU A 476 28.10 12.60 -23.41
N PHE A 477 27.22 13.28 -22.68
CA PHE A 477 26.83 12.84 -21.35
C PHE A 477 26.07 11.51 -21.44
N GLU A 478 26.55 10.49 -20.73
CA GLU A 478 25.87 9.20 -20.65
C GLU A 478 24.62 9.32 -19.75
N GLU A 479 23.43 9.30 -20.35
CA GLU A 479 22.15 9.45 -19.64
C GLU A 479 21.69 8.15 -18.96
N ILE A 480 21.39 8.23 -17.66
CA ILE A 480 20.68 7.16 -16.95
C ILE A 480 19.23 7.61 -16.70
N PRO A 481 18.24 7.10 -17.46
CA PRO A 481 16.85 7.41 -17.19
C PRO A 481 16.46 6.79 -15.85
N VAL A 482 15.92 7.61 -14.95
CA VAL A 482 15.46 7.14 -13.64
C VAL A 482 14.07 7.68 -13.32
N HIS A 483 13.26 6.83 -12.70
CA HIS A 483 11.96 7.24 -12.19
C HIS A 483 12.10 7.86 -10.80
N LYS A 484 11.79 9.16 -10.70
CA LYS A 484 11.76 9.94 -9.44
C LYS A 484 11.04 9.21 -8.32
N PHE A 485 9.90 8.60 -8.66
CA PHE A 485 9.08 7.83 -7.73
C PHE A 485 9.84 6.67 -7.09
N LEU A 486 10.51 5.83 -7.88
CA LEU A 486 11.17 4.64 -7.36
C LEU A 486 12.38 5.00 -6.51
N LEU A 487 13.17 5.96 -6.99
CA LEU A 487 14.32 6.49 -6.26
C LEU A 487 13.89 7.06 -4.90
N ALA A 488 12.82 7.87 -4.89
CA ALA A 488 12.24 8.41 -3.65
C ALA A 488 11.64 7.31 -2.76
N ALA A 489 11.01 6.28 -3.33
CA ALA A 489 10.39 5.22 -2.55
C ALA A 489 11.42 4.35 -1.82
N ARG A 490 12.57 4.14 -2.45
CA ARG A 490 13.59 3.19 -1.97
C ARG A 490 14.73 3.83 -1.19
N CYS A 491 14.99 5.11 -1.39
CA CYS A 491 16.16 5.76 -0.81
C CYS A 491 15.79 7.12 -0.21
N GLY A 492 16.26 7.37 1.02
CA GLY A 492 16.09 8.65 1.71
C GLY A 492 16.81 9.80 1.01
N LEU A 493 18.01 9.56 0.46
CA LEU A 493 18.81 10.56 -0.24
C LEU A 493 18.05 11.17 -1.42
N PHE A 494 17.64 10.33 -2.37
CA PHE A 494 16.89 10.79 -3.55
C PHE A 494 15.60 11.51 -3.14
N ARG A 495 14.96 11.05 -2.06
CA ARG A 495 13.76 11.70 -1.55
C ARG A 495 14.02 13.11 -1.03
N GLU A 496 15.09 13.34 -0.27
CA GLU A 496 15.51 14.67 0.19
C GLU A 496 15.97 15.56 -0.98
N MET A 497 16.72 14.98 -1.92
CA MET A 497 17.11 15.64 -3.18
C MET A 497 15.89 16.20 -3.91
N PHE A 498 14.82 15.40 -4.06
CA PHE A 498 13.61 15.81 -4.75
C PHE A 498 12.72 16.81 -3.99
N GLN A 499 12.92 16.99 -2.69
CA GLN A 499 12.17 17.97 -1.89
C GLN A 499 12.72 19.40 -2.02
N ASN A 500 14.02 19.52 -2.28
CA ASN A 500 14.69 20.81 -2.39
C ASN A 500 14.67 21.39 -3.82
N VAL A 501 14.06 20.68 -4.77
CA VAL A 501 13.85 21.17 -6.14
C VAL A 501 12.75 22.24 -6.11
N ASN A 502 13.14 23.50 -5.94
CA ASN A 502 12.29 24.65 -6.24
C ASN A 502 11.93 24.60 -7.74
N THR A 503 10.70 24.98 -8.09
CA THR A 503 10.13 24.95 -9.45
C THR A 503 10.89 25.78 -10.51
N VAL A 504 12.04 26.36 -10.16
CA VAL A 504 12.86 27.27 -10.99
C VAL A 504 14.28 26.73 -11.19
N SER A 505 14.71 25.71 -10.43
CA SER A 505 16.06 25.12 -10.53
C SER A 505 15.93 23.60 -10.60
N ASN A 506 15.97 23.05 -11.81
CA ASN A 506 15.89 21.60 -12.03
C ASN A 506 17.19 20.86 -11.67
N SER A 507 18.28 21.55 -11.29
CA SER A 507 19.53 20.89 -10.93
C SER A 507 19.57 20.47 -9.45
N VAL A 508 19.99 19.22 -9.22
CA VAL A 508 20.47 18.75 -7.91
C VAL A 508 21.93 18.36 -8.09
N LYS A 509 22.78 18.72 -7.12
CA LYS A 509 24.19 18.32 -7.05
C LYS A 509 24.33 17.23 -5.99
N ASP A 510 24.96 16.11 -6.35
CA ASP A 510 25.40 15.11 -5.38
C ASP A 510 26.79 15.48 -4.84
N PHE A 511 27.09 15.05 -3.60
CA PHE A 511 28.41 15.16 -2.94
C PHE A 511 28.81 13.82 -2.32
N SER A 512 28.29 12.70 -2.83
CA SER A 512 28.46 11.38 -2.20
C SER A 512 29.90 10.87 -2.26
N GLY A 513 30.72 11.38 -3.19
CA GLY A 513 32.11 10.99 -3.38
C GLY A 513 32.31 9.53 -3.78
N LYS A 514 31.27 8.87 -4.32
CA LYS A 514 31.28 7.47 -4.74
C LYS A 514 31.63 7.32 -6.22
N SER A 515 32.15 6.16 -6.60
CA SER A 515 32.37 5.82 -8.00
C SER A 515 31.03 5.71 -8.73
N ILE A 516 31.09 5.96 -10.04
CA ILE A 516 29.90 5.88 -10.88
C ILE A 516 29.34 4.46 -10.94
N ASP A 517 30.21 3.47 -11.00
CA ASP A 517 29.84 2.06 -11.05
C ASP A 517 29.09 1.65 -9.78
N THR A 518 29.50 2.17 -8.62
CA THR A 518 28.80 1.97 -7.35
C THR A 518 27.39 2.53 -7.40
N ILE A 519 27.21 3.73 -7.94
CA ILE A 519 25.90 4.38 -8.02
C ILE A 519 25.01 3.68 -9.04
N GLU A 520 25.54 3.25 -10.18
CA GLU A 520 24.79 2.47 -11.16
C GLU A 520 24.30 1.14 -10.58
N VAL A 521 25.18 0.41 -9.89
CA VAL A 521 24.84 -0.82 -9.16
C VAL A 521 23.82 -0.54 -8.06
N PHE A 522 23.96 0.58 -7.34
CA PHE A 522 23.02 0.98 -6.31
C PHE A 522 21.63 1.28 -6.89
N ILE A 523 21.55 2.09 -7.96
CA ILE A 523 20.31 2.40 -8.66
C ILE A 523 19.67 1.10 -9.14
N LYS A 524 20.41 0.23 -9.84
CA LYS A 524 19.92 -1.10 -10.26
C LYS A 524 19.36 -1.88 -9.08
N TYR A 525 20.07 -1.91 -7.96
CA TYR A 525 19.57 -2.54 -6.73
C TYR A 525 18.25 -1.92 -6.23
N LEU A 526 18.03 -0.60 -6.33
CA LEU A 526 16.74 0.01 -5.99
C LEU A 526 15.58 -0.49 -6.88
N TYR A 527 15.87 -0.84 -8.13
CA TYR A 527 14.92 -1.43 -9.09
C TYR A 527 14.73 -2.94 -8.89
N THR A 528 15.81 -3.70 -8.81
CA THR A 528 15.80 -5.16 -8.88
C THR A 528 15.80 -5.82 -7.51
N GLY A 529 16.23 -5.11 -6.47
CA GLY A 529 16.54 -5.67 -5.16
C GLY A 529 17.74 -6.63 -5.17
N MET A 530 18.54 -6.66 -6.24
CA MET A 530 19.73 -7.48 -6.40
C MET A 530 20.95 -6.61 -6.72
N ILE A 531 22.07 -6.89 -6.05
CA ILE A 531 23.37 -6.34 -6.43
C ILE A 531 23.92 -7.21 -7.56
N GLU A 532 24.05 -6.62 -8.74
CA GLU A 532 24.62 -7.26 -9.92
C GLU A 532 25.96 -6.60 -10.24
N LEU A 533 27.04 -7.35 -10.07
CA LEU A 533 28.39 -6.93 -10.41
C LEU A 533 28.78 -7.54 -11.75
N THR A 534 29.26 -6.70 -12.67
CA THR A 534 29.74 -7.10 -14.00
C THR A 534 31.26 -7.30 -13.97
N ALA A 535 31.82 -7.91 -15.02
CA ALA A 535 33.27 -8.03 -15.17
C ALA A 535 33.95 -6.69 -15.51
N ASP A 536 33.16 -5.70 -15.93
CA ASP A 536 33.64 -4.38 -16.35
C ASP A 536 33.83 -3.41 -15.17
N ASN A 537 33.31 -3.74 -13.98
CA ASN A 537 33.40 -2.89 -12.78
C ASN A 537 34.36 -3.50 -11.75
N ASP A 538 34.93 -2.69 -10.85
CA ASP A 538 35.71 -3.20 -9.70
C ASP A 538 34.78 -3.69 -8.57
N PRO A 539 34.63 -5.02 -8.38
CA PRO A 539 33.67 -5.56 -7.43
C PRO A 539 34.06 -5.27 -5.97
N GLU A 540 35.36 -5.16 -5.68
CA GLU A 540 35.84 -4.89 -4.32
C GLU A 540 35.58 -3.43 -3.94
N GLU A 541 35.91 -2.50 -4.84
CA GLU A 541 35.65 -1.06 -4.66
C GLU A 541 34.15 -0.79 -4.49
N ILE A 542 33.29 -1.35 -5.35
CA ILE A 542 31.83 -1.18 -5.24
C ILE A 542 31.30 -1.68 -3.90
N VAL A 543 31.76 -2.85 -3.47
CA VAL A 543 31.28 -3.49 -2.24
C VAL A 543 31.77 -2.74 -1.00
N GLU A 544 32.95 -2.13 -1.03
CA GLU A 544 33.45 -1.24 0.00
C GLU A 544 32.67 0.08 0.01
N GLU A 545 32.51 0.71 -1.15
CA GLU A 545 31.79 1.98 -1.29
C GLU A 545 30.31 1.88 -0.90
N LEU A 546 29.61 0.79 -1.26
CA LEU A 546 28.23 0.49 -0.83
C LEU A 546 28.13 0.17 0.66
N ALA A 547 29.15 -0.46 1.26
CA ALA A 547 29.19 -0.70 2.69
C ALA A 547 29.37 0.61 3.48
N ASP A 548 30.26 1.48 3.00
CA ASP A 548 30.52 2.80 3.57
C ASP A 548 29.38 3.80 3.31
N ALA A 549 28.65 3.62 2.21
CA ALA A 549 27.45 4.37 1.88
C ALA A 549 26.31 4.19 2.92
N GLY A 550 26.41 3.20 3.81
CA GLY A 550 25.44 2.94 4.88
C GLY A 550 25.12 4.15 5.76
N GLU A 551 26.11 5.01 6.05
CA GLU A 551 25.91 6.23 6.84
C GLU A 551 25.39 7.42 6.00
N TYR A 552 25.87 7.62 4.77
CA TYR A 552 25.51 8.76 3.93
C TYR A 552 24.13 8.60 3.25
N TYR A 553 23.86 7.42 2.69
CA TYR A 553 22.62 7.13 1.96
C TYR A 553 21.50 6.55 2.84
N GLN A 554 21.77 6.35 4.14
CA GLN A 554 20.90 5.61 5.07
C GLN A 554 20.52 4.21 4.54
N LEU A 555 21.45 3.51 3.89
CA LEU A 555 21.21 2.19 3.25
C LEU A 555 20.82 1.09 4.23
N THR A 556 21.10 1.28 5.53
CA THR A 556 20.66 0.40 6.62
C THR A 556 19.13 0.23 6.67
N ASN A 557 18.39 1.11 6.01
CA ASN A 557 16.95 1.03 5.87
C ASN A 557 16.49 0.30 4.59
N VAL A 558 17.38 -0.09 3.67
CA VAL A 558 16.99 -0.87 2.47
C VAL A 558 17.16 -2.37 2.77
N SER A 559 16.03 -3.05 2.95
CA SER A 559 16.00 -4.45 3.40
C SER A 559 16.85 -5.36 2.53
N GLY A 560 17.84 -6.04 3.13
CA GLY A 560 18.60 -7.13 2.50
C GLY A 560 19.88 -6.73 1.78
N ILE A 561 20.19 -5.43 1.64
CA ILE A 561 21.45 -4.98 0.99
C ILE A 561 22.67 -5.46 1.77
N GLU A 562 22.66 -5.33 3.11
CA GLU A 562 23.77 -5.78 3.97
C GLU A 562 24.01 -7.28 3.85
N SER A 563 22.94 -8.09 3.81
CA SER A 563 23.05 -9.54 3.66
C SER A 563 23.63 -9.93 2.30
N GLN A 564 23.29 -9.20 1.22
CA GLN A 564 23.87 -9.42 -0.10
C GLN A 564 25.33 -8.97 -0.15
N LEU A 565 25.67 -7.81 0.40
CA LEU A 565 27.05 -7.33 0.50
C LEU A 565 27.93 -8.32 1.29
N GLN A 566 27.43 -8.85 2.41
CA GLN A 566 28.14 -9.89 3.17
C GLN A 566 28.34 -11.19 2.38
N LEU A 567 27.32 -11.62 1.61
CA LEU A 567 27.43 -12.80 0.75
C LEU A 567 28.43 -12.59 -0.39
N ILE A 568 28.42 -11.41 -1.01
CA ILE A 568 29.35 -11.03 -2.08
C ILE A 568 30.77 -10.95 -1.54
N LYS A 569 31.00 -10.25 -0.41
CA LYS A 569 32.32 -10.21 0.27
C LYS A 569 32.86 -11.61 0.54
N LYS A 570 32.00 -12.54 0.96
CA LYS A 570 32.38 -13.93 1.20
C LYS A 570 32.75 -14.70 -0.08
N ASN A 571 32.20 -14.33 -1.23
CA ASN A 571 32.49 -14.99 -2.50
C ASN A 571 33.66 -14.35 -3.25
N LEU A 572 34.00 -13.09 -2.93
CA LEU A 572 35.18 -12.39 -3.44
C LEU A 572 36.47 -12.81 -2.71
N LEU A 573 36.39 -13.07 -1.40
CA LEU A 573 37.43 -13.67 -0.56
C LEU A 573 37.56 -15.19 -0.80
#